data_AF-A0A519V4T1-F1
#
_entry.id   AF-A0A519V4T1-F1
#
_cell.length_a   1.000
_cell.length_b   1.000
_cell.length_c   1.000
_cell.angle_alpha   90.00
_cell.angle_beta   90.00
_cell.angle_gamma   90.00
#
_symmetry.space_group_name_H-M   'P 1'
#
loop_
_entity.id
_entity.type
_entity.pdbx_description
1 polymer ?
#
loop_
_entity_poly.entity_id
_entity_poly.type
_entity_poly.pdbx_seq_one_letter_code
_entity_poly.pdbx_strand_id
1 'polypeptide(L)'
;MKKLFVAITMLATLSACNNENKKISANADTNSVVAHESTEHKDLYGMWVGDFEPVDVKEGAPDVQTNKITIIIKSITEGNDVLGQSIVAGNNRPLKGKLTSLNDNLKFVLDEPGDDKYDGRFEFEFKDDALSGTWNSYKNTLYVTKRSFTLIKKSFVYNANLMLSANGDYTDYYGKQTKAVIDTIDGKATEIFTEDFYRTASNAVYELNASTDNLTEAELKKLSKLDLQILRNTIFARHGYTFKKKNYRQFFNPVEWYVPISSNIDGKLTALENKNIALLQKFEKYAEDNYDTFGR
;
A
#
# COMPACT_ATOMS: atom_id res chain seq x y z
N MET A 1 -20.39 -11.84 78.53
CA MET A 1 -20.29 -13.11 79.28
C MET A 1 -21.37 -14.06 78.78
N LYS A 2 -20.96 -15.29 78.47
CA LYS A 2 -21.72 -16.43 77.92
C LYS A 2 -23.22 -16.44 78.27
N LYS A 3 -24.09 -16.52 77.25
CA LYS A 3 -25.32 -17.33 77.30
C LYS A 3 -25.66 -17.88 75.91
N LEU A 4 -25.75 -19.21 75.89
CA LEU A 4 -26.20 -20.08 74.82
C LEU A 4 -27.60 -20.58 75.22
N PHE A 5 -28.64 -20.32 74.44
CA PHE A 5 -30.03 -20.86 74.47
C PHE A 5 -30.67 -20.23 73.21
N VAL A 6 -31.28 -20.87 72.20
CA VAL A 6 -32.46 -21.77 72.12
C VAL A 6 -32.75 -21.84 70.61
N ALA A 7 -32.74 -23.03 70.02
CA ALA A 7 -33.89 -23.82 69.57
C ALA A 7 -34.39 -23.51 68.15
N ILE A 8 -34.20 -24.57 67.34
CA ILE A 8 -34.95 -25.05 66.19
C ILE A 8 -36.41 -24.55 66.14
N THR A 9 -36.85 -24.01 64.99
CA THR A 9 -37.97 -24.59 64.20
C THR A 9 -38.22 -23.89 62.86
N MET A 10 -38.34 -24.75 61.83
CA MET A 10 -39.27 -24.71 60.68
C MET A 10 -39.22 -23.63 59.59
N LEU A 11 -38.90 -24.13 58.40
CA LEU A 11 -39.77 -24.18 57.20
C LEU A 11 -40.20 -22.84 56.56
N ALA A 12 -39.63 -22.54 55.39
CA ALA A 12 -40.39 -22.38 54.15
C ALA A 12 -39.43 -22.11 52.98
N THR A 13 -39.59 -22.90 51.93
CA THR A 13 -39.07 -22.68 50.58
C THR A 13 -39.48 -21.30 50.04
N LEU A 14 -38.62 -20.68 49.24
CA LEU A 14 -38.95 -20.11 47.92
C LEU A 14 -37.67 -19.58 47.26
N SER A 15 -37.44 -20.04 46.02
CA SER A 15 -36.33 -19.65 45.17
C SER A 15 -36.42 -18.17 44.77
N ALA A 16 -35.30 -17.45 44.90
CA ALA A 16 -35.10 -16.15 44.29
C ALA A 16 -33.64 -16.04 43.82
N CYS A 17 -33.38 -16.33 42.55
CA CYS A 17 -32.20 -15.82 41.86
C CYS A 17 -32.56 -14.46 41.26
N ASN A 18 -31.93 -13.42 41.81
CA ASN A 18 -31.88 -12.08 41.23
C ASN A 18 -31.12 -12.09 39.90
N ASN A 19 -31.76 -11.57 38.84
CA ASN A 19 -31.40 -10.35 38.09
C ASN A 19 -29.97 -9.80 38.32
N GLU A 20 -29.15 -9.38 37.33
CA GLU A 20 -29.40 -8.65 36.07
C GLU A 20 -28.24 -8.98 35.09
N ASN A 21 -28.40 -9.28 33.79
CA ASN A 21 -28.94 -8.58 32.62
C ASN A 21 -28.11 -7.42 32.03
N LYS A 22 -28.11 -7.40 30.67
CA LYS A 22 -27.85 -6.30 29.70
C LYS A 22 -26.40 -6.10 29.21
N LYS A 23 -26.10 -6.01 27.91
CA LYS A 23 -26.91 -5.66 26.71
C LYS A 23 -26.45 -6.43 25.46
N ILE A 24 -27.40 -7.12 24.83
CA ILE A 24 -27.51 -7.25 23.38
C ILE A 24 -28.41 -6.09 22.93
N SER A 25 -28.00 -5.36 21.89
CA SER A 25 -28.92 -4.53 21.11
C SER A 25 -28.70 -4.79 19.63
N ALA A 26 -29.70 -5.42 19.01
CA ALA A 26 -29.94 -5.37 17.58
C ALA A 26 -30.80 -4.15 17.26
N ASN A 27 -30.44 -3.43 16.19
CA ASN A 27 -31.31 -2.93 15.11
C ASN A 27 -30.39 -2.08 14.20
N ALA A 28 -29.99 -2.56 13.03
CA ALA A 28 -30.78 -2.74 11.80
C ALA A 28 -31.04 -1.41 11.09
N ASP A 29 -30.21 -1.15 10.08
CA ASP A 29 -30.62 -0.59 8.79
C ASP A 29 -29.68 -1.18 7.72
N THR A 30 -29.93 -2.45 7.41
CA THR A 30 -29.43 -3.08 6.18
C THR A 30 -30.65 -3.46 5.36
N ASN A 31 -31.15 -2.50 4.58
CA ASN A 31 -31.72 -2.84 3.28
C ASN A 31 -30.54 -3.29 2.40
N SER A 32 -30.10 -4.53 2.59
CA SER A 32 -29.33 -5.22 1.57
C SER A 32 -30.30 -5.56 0.46
N VAL A 33 -30.47 -4.63 -0.48
CA VAL A 33 -30.86 -5.00 -1.82
C VAL A 33 -29.78 -5.99 -2.27
N VAL A 34 -30.11 -7.28 -2.26
CA VAL A 34 -29.26 -8.30 -2.84
C VAL A 34 -29.28 -8.01 -4.34
N ALA A 35 -28.35 -7.18 -4.77
CA ALA A 35 -28.15 -6.93 -6.18
C ALA A 35 -27.75 -8.26 -6.80
N HIS A 36 -28.58 -8.77 -7.70
CA HIS A 36 -28.24 -9.95 -8.46
C HIS A 36 -27.01 -9.63 -9.31
N GLU A 37 -25.90 -10.30 -8.99
CA GLU A 37 -24.67 -10.20 -9.78
C GLU A 37 -24.95 -10.72 -11.18
N SER A 38 -24.55 -9.95 -12.19
CA SER A 38 -24.70 -10.37 -13.57
C SER A 38 -23.89 -11.64 -13.83
N THR A 39 -24.44 -12.52 -14.65
CA THR A 39 -23.67 -13.64 -15.21
C THR A 39 -22.81 -13.21 -16.40
N GLU A 40 -23.10 -12.04 -16.98
CA GLU A 40 -22.31 -11.38 -18.02
C GLU A 40 -21.12 -10.63 -17.39
N HIS A 41 -20.01 -10.53 -18.13
CA HIS A 41 -18.81 -9.78 -17.75
C HIS A 41 -18.01 -10.31 -16.54
N LYS A 42 -18.20 -11.57 -16.13
CA LYS A 42 -17.38 -12.21 -15.07
C LYS A 42 -15.89 -12.25 -15.39
N ASP A 43 -15.54 -12.22 -16.67
CA ASP A 43 -14.18 -12.08 -17.18
C ASP A 43 -13.53 -10.74 -16.77
N LEU A 44 -14.31 -9.72 -16.39
CA LEU A 44 -13.78 -8.44 -15.91
C LEU A 44 -13.47 -8.42 -14.42
N TYR A 45 -13.96 -9.41 -13.67
CA TYR A 45 -13.76 -9.47 -12.22
C TYR A 45 -12.30 -9.75 -11.88
N GLY A 46 -11.84 -9.15 -10.78
CA GLY A 46 -10.50 -9.33 -10.26
C GLY A 46 -9.64 -8.08 -10.33
N MET A 47 -8.32 -8.28 -10.27
CA MET A 47 -7.34 -7.21 -10.13
C MET A 47 -6.74 -6.85 -11.49
N TRP A 48 -6.71 -5.56 -11.76
CA TRP A 48 -6.11 -4.95 -12.93
C TRP A 48 -5.00 -4.03 -12.47
N VAL A 49 -3.78 -4.31 -12.93
CA VAL A 49 -2.56 -3.74 -12.35
C VAL A 49 -1.72 -3.14 -13.45
N GLY A 50 -1.14 -1.98 -13.16
CA GLY A 50 -0.27 -1.29 -14.09
C GLY A 50 0.16 0.06 -13.56
N ASP A 51 0.74 0.85 -14.44
CA ASP A 51 1.30 2.14 -14.08
C ASP A 51 0.22 3.23 -14.16
N PHE A 52 0.37 4.21 -13.27
CA PHE A 52 -0.55 5.32 -13.04
C PHE A 52 0.20 6.61 -13.26
N GLU A 53 0.27 6.99 -14.53
CA GLU A 53 1.19 7.98 -15.05
C GLU A 53 0.60 9.40 -14.90
N PRO A 54 1.40 10.39 -14.45
CA PRO A 54 0.97 11.78 -14.44
C PRO A 54 0.73 12.30 -15.86
N VAL A 55 -0.41 12.97 -16.08
CA VAL A 55 -0.76 13.59 -17.37
C VAL A 55 -0.82 15.10 -17.21
N ASP A 56 -1.75 15.61 -16.40
CA ASP A 56 -1.88 17.04 -16.16
C ASP A 56 -1.11 17.41 -14.89
N VAL A 57 0.11 17.93 -15.09
CA VAL A 57 1.00 18.38 -14.01
C VAL A 57 1.12 19.90 -14.07
N LYS A 58 0.82 20.56 -12.96
CA LYS A 58 0.92 22.02 -12.84
C LYS A 58 2.36 22.48 -12.76
N GLU A 59 2.59 23.71 -13.23
CA GLU A 59 3.85 24.41 -13.04
C GLU A 59 4.23 24.49 -11.55
N GLY A 60 5.52 24.33 -11.26
CA GLY A 60 6.03 24.31 -9.88
C GLY A 60 5.78 23.01 -9.12
N ALA A 61 5.23 21.97 -9.77
CA ALA A 61 5.12 20.66 -9.13
C ALA A 61 6.50 20.11 -8.74
N PRO A 62 6.68 19.62 -7.50
CA PRO A 62 7.88 18.88 -7.14
C PRO A 62 7.91 17.55 -7.90
N ASP A 63 9.05 16.87 -7.91
CA ASP A 63 9.23 15.62 -8.65
C ASP A 63 8.03 14.64 -8.52
N VAL A 64 7.44 14.32 -9.66
CA VAL A 64 6.18 13.58 -9.80
C VAL A 64 6.49 12.19 -10.35
N GLN A 65 6.57 11.22 -9.46
CA GLN A 65 6.69 9.82 -9.86
C GLN A 65 5.41 9.27 -10.52
N THR A 66 5.63 8.31 -11.41
CA THR A 66 4.66 7.28 -11.77
C THR A 66 4.41 6.37 -10.56
N ASN A 67 3.13 6.08 -10.31
CA ASN A 67 2.72 5.13 -9.27
C ASN A 67 2.30 3.81 -9.89
N LYS A 68 2.41 2.69 -9.17
CA LYS A 68 1.69 1.47 -9.53
C LYS A 68 0.31 1.48 -8.88
N ILE A 69 -0.73 1.20 -9.65
CA ILE A 69 -2.13 1.14 -9.20
C ILE A 69 -2.69 -0.27 -9.42
N THR A 70 -3.60 -0.67 -8.54
CA THR A 70 -4.51 -1.79 -8.76
C THR A 70 -5.94 -1.28 -8.72
N ILE A 71 -6.71 -1.60 -9.77
CA ILE A 71 -8.18 -1.50 -9.77
C ILE A 71 -8.73 -2.91 -9.58
N ILE A 72 -9.62 -3.07 -8.60
CA ILE A 72 -10.33 -4.33 -8.35
C ILE A 72 -11.78 -4.16 -8.77
N ILE A 73 -12.22 -4.89 -9.77
CA ILE A 73 -13.65 -5.01 -10.10
C ILE A 73 -14.21 -6.15 -9.26
N LYS A 74 -15.13 -5.83 -8.35
CA LYS A 74 -15.69 -6.78 -7.39
C LYS A 74 -17.00 -7.39 -7.89
N SER A 75 -17.87 -6.55 -8.40
CA SER A 75 -19.15 -6.99 -8.95
C SER A 75 -19.67 -6.02 -10.00
N ILE A 76 -20.44 -6.56 -10.94
CA ILE A 76 -21.22 -5.85 -11.93
C ILE A 76 -22.64 -6.42 -11.85
N THR A 77 -23.63 -5.58 -11.59
CA THR A 77 -25.04 -6.00 -11.48
C THR A 77 -25.69 -6.10 -12.85
N GLU A 78 -26.85 -6.76 -12.95
CA GLU A 78 -27.67 -6.75 -14.19
C GLU A 78 -28.07 -5.33 -14.63
N GLY A 79 -28.14 -4.38 -13.70
CA GLY A 79 -28.38 -2.96 -13.97
C GLY A 79 -27.13 -2.16 -14.39
N ASN A 80 -26.03 -2.86 -14.69
CA ASN A 80 -24.71 -2.32 -15.01
C ASN A 80 -24.10 -1.44 -13.90
N ASP A 81 -24.50 -1.61 -12.65
CA ASP A 81 -23.83 -0.97 -11.52
C ASP A 81 -22.56 -1.73 -11.19
N VAL A 82 -21.47 -1.00 -11.03
CA VAL A 82 -20.14 -1.56 -10.79
C VAL A 82 -19.68 -1.18 -9.39
N LEU A 83 -19.25 -2.18 -8.62
CA LEU A 83 -18.56 -2.00 -7.36
C LEU A 83 -17.11 -2.44 -7.51
N GLY A 84 -16.20 -1.62 -7.00
CA GLY A 84 -14.77 -1.91 -7.08
C GLY A 84 -13.96 -1.23 -5.98
N GLN A 85 -12.64 -1.26 -6.16
CA GLN A 85 -11.67 -0.54 -5.33
C GLN A 85 -10.49 -0.05 -6.16
N SER A 86 -9.99 1.14 -5.84
CA SER A 86 -8.69 1.66 -6.30
C SER A 86 -7.68 1.52 -5.16
N ILE A 87 -6.47 1.05 -5.48
CA ILE A 87 -5.39 0.88 -4.51
C ILE A 87 -4.11 1.44 -5.11
N VAL A 88 -3.62 2.55 -4.55
CA VAL A 88 -2.46 3.28 -5.08
C VAL A 88 -1.83 4.14 -4.01
N ALA A 89 -0.51 4.16 -3.94
CA ALA A 89 0.25 5.09 -3.10
C ALA A 89 -0.19 5.16 -1.62
N GLY A 90 -0.52 4.02 -1.01
CA GLY A 90 -1.01 3.91 0.36
C GLY A 90 -2.51 4.14 0.53
N ASN A 91 -3.20 4.61 -0.50
CA ASN A 91 -4.65 4.78 -0.51
C ASN A 91 -5.33 3.47 -0.93
N ASN A 92 -6.48 3.20 -0.32
CA ASN A 92 -7.40 2.13 -0.69
C ASN A 92 -8.81 2.72 -0.60
N ARG A 93 -9.45 2.93 -1.75
CA ARG A 93 -10.71 3.67 -1.85
C ARG A 93 -11.77 2.80 -2.53
N PRO A 94 -13.01 2.78 -2.05
CA PRO A 94 -14.09 2.10 -2.76
C PRO A 94 -14.39 2.86 -4.06
N LEU A 95 -14.73 2.11 -5.10
CA LEU A 95 -15.20 2.63 -6.38
C LEU A 95 -16.65 2.23 -6.57
N LYS A 96 -17.47 3.16 -7.06
CA LYS A 96 -18.86 2.91 -7.45
C LYS A 96 -19.16 3.63 -8.75
N GLY A 97 -19.91 3.00 -9.64
CA GLY A 97 -20.30 3.66 -10.88
C GLY A 97 -21.01 2.73 -11.83
N LYS A 98 -20.86 2.98 -13.13
CA LYS A 98 -21.59 2.24 -14.16
C LYS A 98 -20.70 1.72 -15.27
N LEU A 99 -21.12 0.60 -15.83
CA LEU A 99 -20.67 0.06 -17.10
C LEU A 99 -21.66 0.47 -18.20
N THR A 100 -21.14 0.83 -19.37
CA THR A 100 -21.93 1.11 -20.56
C THR A 100 -21.27 0.49 -21.78
N SER A 101 -22.05 -0.02 -22.72
CA SER A 101 -21.54 -0.56 -23.98
C SER A 101 -21.74 0.47 -25.08
N LEU A 102 -20.66 0.86 -25.77
CA LEU A 102 -20.71 1.78 -26.91
C LEU A 102 -19.84 1.21 -28.04
N ASN A 103 -20.47 0.87 -29.17
CA ASN A 103 -19.79 0.30 -30.35
C ASN A 103 -18.94 -0.93 -29.99
N ASP A 104 -19.53 -1.89 -29.27
CA ASP A 104 -18.88 -3.12 -28.76
C ASP A 104 -17.75 -2.91 -27.74
N ASN A 105 -17.39 -1.66 -27.43
CA ASN A 105 -16.43 -1.34 -26.37
C ASN A 105 -17.16 -1.15 -25.03
N LEU A 106 -16.66 -1.80 -23.99
CA LEU A 106 -17.15 -1.67 -22.63
C LEU A 106 -16.48 -0.46 -21.96
N LYS A 107 -17.28 0.51 -21.52
CA LYS A 107 -16.83 1.74 -20.88
C LYS A 107 -17.29 1.81 -19.44
N PHE A 108 -16.39 2.27 -18.59
CA PHE A 108 -16.58 2.42 -17.15
C PHE A 108 -16.47 3.89 -16.77
N VAL A 109 -17.40 4.33 -15.92
CA VAL A 109 -17.31 5.60 -15.20
C VAL A 109 -17.49 5.29 -13.73
N LEU A 110 -16.40 5.32 -12.96
CA LEU A 110 -16.37 4.96 -11.55
C LEU A 110 -15.88 6.13 -10.70
N ASP A 111 -16.56 6.38 -9.59
CA ASP A 111 -16.28 7.48 -8.67
C ASP A 111 -15.71 6.94 -7.34
N GLU A 112 -14.70 7.63 -6.82
CA GLU A 112 -14.28 7.53 -5.41
C GLU A 112 -15.22 8.39 -4.52
N PRO A 113 -15.24 8.21 -3.19
CA PRO A 113 -16.22 8.88 -2.31
C PRO A 113 -16.21 10.42 -2.31
N GLY A 114 -15.07 11.04 -2.63
CA GLY A 114 -14.88 12.49 -2.57
C GLY A 114 -14.52 13.03 -1.17
N ASP A 115 -14.37 12.16 -0.17
CA ASP A 115 -14.02 12.54 1.21
C ASP A 115 -12.50 12.65 1.45
N ASP A 116 -11.67 12.13 0.55
CA ASP A 116 -10.21 12.31 0.57
C ASP A 116 -9.77 13.43 -0.38
N LYS A 117 -8.61 14.04 -0.13
CA LYS A 117 -8.05 15.07 -1.02
C LYS A 117 -7.49 14.52 -2.34
N TYR A 118 -7.25 13.23 -2.41
CA TYR A 118 -6.77 12.52 -3.59
C TYR A 118 -7.87 11.72 -4.27
N ASP A 119 -9.15 11.95 -3.94
CA ASP A 119 -10.27 11.31 -4.62
C ASP A 119 -10.54 11.94 -5.99
N GLY A 120 -10.99 11.09 -6.91
CA GLY A 120 -11.39 11.49 -8.25
C GLY A 120 -12.24 10.45 -8.95
N ARG A 121 -12.44 10.69 -10.24
CA ARG A 121 -13.24 9.86 -11.14
C ARG A 121 -12.34 9.09 -12.09
N PHE A 122 -12.61 7.80 -12.22
CA PHE A 122 -12.03 6.93 -13.23
C PHE A 122 -12.95 6.82 -14.44
N GLU A 123 -12.40 7.04 -15.63
CA GLU A 123 -13.07 6.85 -16.92
C GLU A 123 -12.17 6.01 -17.81
N PHE A 124 -12.60 4.79 -18.13
CA PHE A 124 -11.78 3.83 -18.87
C PHE A 124 -12.61 2.87 -19.70
N GLU A 125 -11.95 2.19 -20.62
CA GLU A 125 -12.54 1.16 -21.45
C GLU A 125 -11.78 -0.16 -21.33
N PHE A 126 -12.49 -1.27 -21.54
CA PHE A 126 -11.89 -2.57 -21.73
C PHE A 126 -11.72 -2.84 -23.22
N LYS A 127 -10.47 -3.04 -23.65
CA LYS A 127 -10.10 -3.34 -25.03
C LYS A 127 -8.78 -4.11 -25.05
N ASP A 128 -8.65 -5.09 -25.96
CA ASP A 128 -7.42 -5.86 -26.19
C ASP A 128 -6.83 -6.45 -24.88
N ASP A 129 -7.69 -7.04 -24.04
CA ASP A 129 -7.36 -7.62 -22.72
C ASP A 129 -6.75 -6.65 -21.71
N ALA A 130 -6.99 -5.35 -21.87
CA ALA A 130 -6.51 -4.29 -20.98
C ALA A 130 -7.62 -3.31 -20.59
N LEU A 131 -7.52 -2.74 -19.38
CA LEU A 131 -8.29 -1.55 -18.98
C LEU A 131 -7.45 -0.31 -19.22
N SER A 132 -7.91 0.57 -20.11
CA SER A 132 -7.18 1.78 -20.48
C SER A 132 -8.03 3.02 -20.27
N GLY A 133 -7.47 4.03 -19.63
CA GLY A 133 -8.22 5.26 -19.38
C GLY A 133 -7.51 6.25 -18.48
N THR A 134 -8.32 7.07 -17.81
CA THR A 134 -7.85 8.20 -17.02
C THR A 134 -8.51 8.26 -15.66
N TRP A 135 -7.79 8.87 -14.73
CA TRP A 135 -8.33 9.35 -13.47
C TRP A 135 -8.25 10.88 -13.45
N ASN A 136 -9.35 11.52 -13.07
CA ASN A 136 -9.45 12.98 -12.94
C ASN A 136 -9.78 13.34 -11.49
N SER A 137 -8.93 14.16 -10.87
CA SER A 137 -9.11 14.63 -9.50
C SER A 137 -10.39 15.45 -9.35
N TYR A 138 -11.15 15.25 -8.28
CA TYR A 138 -12.23 16.17 -7.92
C TYR A 138 -11.72 17.51 -7.41
N LYS A 139 -10.50 17.54 -6.86
CA LYS A 139 -9.87 18.75 -6.32
C LYS A 139 -8.87 19.29 -7.33
N ASN A 140 -9.05 20.55 -7.71
CA ASN A 140 -8.11 21.27 -8.55
C ASN A 140 -6.88 21.77 -7.78
N THR A 141 -6.77 21.56 -6.46
CA THR A 141 -5.65 22.07 -5.64
C THR A 141 -4.41 21.18 -5.70
N LEU A 142 -4.51 19.99 -6.30
CA LEU A 142 -3.38 19.09 -6.47
C LEU A 142 -2.44 19.58 -7.58
N TYR A 143 -1.15 19.26 -7.44
CA TYR A 143 -0.17 19.46 -8.51
C TYR A 143 -0.42 18.55 -9.72
N VAL A 144 -0.99 17.36 -9.49
CA VAL A 144 -1.39 16.43 -10.55
C VAL A 144 -2.89 16.28 -10.50
N THR A 145 -3.58 16.76 -11.52
CA THR A 145 -5.06 16.74 -11.59
C THR A 145 -5.59 15.65 -12.51
N LYS A 146 -4.73 15.07 -13.35
CA LYS A 146 -5.09 13.96 -14.24
C LYS A 146 -3.97 12.95 -14.31
N ARG A 147 -4.35 11.68 -14.34
CA ARG A 147 -3.45 10.55 -14.57
C ARG A 147 -4.04 9.62 -15.63
N SER A 148 -3.17 8.90 -16.33
CA SER A 148 -3.58 7.84 -17.26
C SER A 148 -3.05 6.49 -16.80
N PHE A 149 -3.64 5.44 -17.33
CA PHE A 149 -3.21 4.08 -17.05
C PHE A 149 -3.59 3.13 -18.20
N THR A 150 -2.80 2.07 -18.30
CA THR A 150 -3.14 0.83 -19.01
C THR A 150 -2.88 -0.32 -18.04
N LEU A 151 -3.92 -1.08 -17.71
CA LEU A 151 -3.88 -2.10 -16.67
C LEU A 151 -4.11 -3.48 -17.28
N ILE A 152 -3.29 -4.43 -16.88
CA ILE A 152 -3.42 -5.83 -17.27
C ILE A 152 -3.99 -6.65 -16.11
N LYS A 153 -4.74 -7.69 -16.43
CA LYS A 153 -5.30 -8.58 -15.42
C LYS A 153 -4.18 -9.33 -14.71
N LYS A 154 -4.15 -9.30 -13.38
CA LYS A 154 -3.19 -10.06 -12.55
C LYS A 154 -3.91 -10.83 -11.46
N SER A 155 -3.42 -12.03 -11.17
CA SER A 155 -3.72 -12.76 -9.94
C SER A 155 -2.66 -12.44 -8.88
N PHE A 156 -3.05 -12.41 -7.62
CA PHE A 156 -2.14 -12.26 -6.51
C PHE A 156 -2.11 -13.56 -5.70
N VAL A 157 -0.92 -14.14 -5.60
CA VAL A 157 -0.62 -15.25 -4.70
C VAL A 157 0.69 -14.89 -4.01
N TYR A 158 0.68 -14.94 -2.67
CA TYR A 158 1.88 -14.67 -1.90
C TYR A 158 3.01 -15.65 -2.30
N ASN A 159 4.20 -15.11 -2.55
CA ASN A 159 5.38 -15.89 -2.88
C ASN A 159 6.63 -15.27 -2.21
N ALA A 160 7.18 -15.98 -1.22
CA ALA A 160 8.35 -15.56 -0.46
C ALA A 160 9.64 -15.49 -1.30
N ASN A 161 9.69 -16.18 -2.44
CA ASN A 161 10.88 -16.30 -3.29
C ASN A 161 11.01 -15.17 -4.32
N LEU A 162 10.07 -14.23 -4.36
CA LEU A 162 10.16 -13.08 -5.27
C LEU A 162 11.29 -12.15 -4.82
N MET A 163 12.30 -11.98 -5.68
CA MET A 163 13.49 -11.18 -5.39
C MET A 163 13.50 -9.89 -6.20
N LEU A 164 14.14 -8.87 -5.63
CA LEU A 164 14.53 -7.67 -6.37
C LEU A 164 15.57 -8.04 -7.45
N SER A 165 15.66 -7.24 -8.52
CA SER A 165 16.54 -7.53 -9.67
C SER A 165 17.92 -6.91 -9.47
N ALA A 166 19.00 -7.63 -9.81
CA ALA A 166 20.34 -7.05 -9.79
C ALA A 166 20.51 -5.84 -10.73
N ASN A 167 19.64 -5.68 -11.73
CA ASN A 167 19.62 -4.55 -12.65
C ASN A 167 18.70 -3.40 -12.19
N GLY A 168 18.12 -3.49 -11.00
CA GLY A 168 17.26 -2.44 -10.44
C GLY A 168 18.05 -1.21 -9.99
N ASP A 169 17.42 -0.05 -10.00
CA ASP A 169 17.97 1.16 -9.39
C ASP A 169 17.58 1.23 -7.90
N TYR A 170 18.60 1.21 -7.04
CA TYR A 170 18.45 1.24 -5.58
C TYR A 170 19.02 2.52 -4.97
N THR A 171 19.01 3.61 -5.74
CA THR A 171 19.34 4.96 -5.27
C THR A 171 18.11 5.63 -4.65
N ASP A 172 18.26 6.26 -3.47
CA ASP A 172 17.18 7.03 -2.85
C ASP A 172 17.17 8.48 -3.30
N TYR A 173 16.48 8.77 -4.40
CA TYR A 173 16.36 10.12 -4.96
C TYR A 173 15.53 11.08 -4.09
N TYR A 174 14.66 10.55 -3.23
CA TYR A 174 13.79 11.35 -2.36
C TYR A 174 14.39 11.60 -0.96
N GLY A 175 15.33 10.77 -0.52
CA GLY A 175 16.05 10.91 0.74
C GLY A 175 17.38 11.65 0.63
N LYS A 176 17.58 12.41 -0.46
CA LYS A 176 18.81 13.14 -0.77
C LYS A 176 19.17 14.20 0.28
N GLN A 177 20.47 14.48 0.40
CA GLN A 177 21.03 15.57 1.18
C GLN A 177 21.62 16.63 0.27
N THR A 178 21.08 17.85 0.31
CA THR A 178 21.67 18.99 -0.39
C THR A 178 22.77 19.62 0.48
N LYS A 179 23.99 19.69 -0.03
CA LYS A 179 25.15 20.25 0.68
C LYS A 179 25.78 21.37 -0.15
N ALA A 180 26.31 22.38 0.54
CA ALA A 180 27.15 23.38 -0.11
C ALA A 180 28.54 22.78 -0.36
N VAL A 181 28.99 22.86 -1.61
CA VAL A 181 30.30 22.41 -2.07
C VAL A 181 31.11 23.63 -2.47
N ILE A 182 32.37 23.66 -2.05
CA ILE A 182 33.29 24.75 -2.35
C ILE A 182 34.21 24.25 -3.46
N ASP A 183 34.10 24.84 -4.63
CA ASP A 183 35.08 24.64 -5.68
C ASP A 183 36.40 25.30 -5.29
N THR A 184 37.50 24.62 -5.55
CA THR A 184 38.83 25.15 -5.24
C THR A 184 39.76 24.97 -6.43
N ILE A 185 40.34 26.08 -6.88
CA ILE A 185 41.42 26.08 -7.87
C ILE A 185 42.70 26.44 -7.10
N ASP A 186 43.71 25.58 -7.18
CA ASP A 186 44.99 25.71 -6.46
C ASP A 186 44.84 25.93 -4.94
N GLY A 187 43.86 25.26 -4.33
CA GLY A 187 43.58 25.34 -2.88
C GLY A 187 42.93 26.64 -2.43
N LYS A 188 42.49 27.50 -3.35
CA LYS A 188 41.70 28.71 -3.04
C LYS A 188 40.25 28.48 -3.43
N ALA A 189 39.33 28.79 -2.50
CA ALA A 189 37.91 28.74 -2.76
C ALA A 189 37.54 29.72 -3.88
N THR A 190 36.99 29.20 -4.97
CA THR A 190 36.62 29.96 -6.17
C THR A 190 35.11 30.17 -6.26
N GLU A 191 34.32 29.15 -5.93
CA GLU A 191 32.88 29.18 -6.04
C GLU A 191 32.22 28.31 -4.97
N ILE A 192 31.03 28.71 -4.49
CA ILE A 192 30.20 27.87 -3.61
C ILE A 192 28.92 27.55 -4.38
N PHE A 193 28.69 26.28 -4.65
CA PHE A 193 27.45 25.79 -5.25
C PHE A 193 26.79 24.75 -4.34
N THR A 194 25.53 24.42 -4.61
CA THR A 194 24.82 23.37 -3.88
C THR A 194 24.71 22.12 -4.73
N GLU A 195 25.02 20.98 -4.14
CA GLU A 195 24.94 19.69 -4.80
C GLU A 195 24.10 18.71 -3.97
N ASP A 196 23.37 17.85 -4.66
CA ASP A 196 22.56 16.81 -4.06
C ASP A 196 23.39 15.53 -3.93
N PHE A 197 23.37 14.96 -2.73
CA PHE A 197 23.99 13.69 -2.42
C PHE A 197 22.90 12.65 -2.15
N TYR A 198 23.08 11.45 -2.67
CA TYR A 198 22.15 10.35 -2.60
C TYR A 198 22.77 9.19 -1.83
N ARG A 199 21.91 8.38 -1.23
CA ARG A 199 22.30 7.10 -0.64
C ARG A 199 21.88 5.98 -1.58
N THR A 200 22.75 4.98 -1.75
CA THR A 200 22.52 3.84 -2.63
C THR A 200 22.65 2.54 -1.86
N ALA A 201 21.75 1.60 -2.15
CA ALA A 201 21.76 0.30 -1.53
C ALA A 201 22.85 -0.59 -2.16
N SER A 202 23.44 -1.45 -1.35
CA SER A 202 24.37 -2.48 -1.80
C SER A 202 23.64 -3.66 -2.44
N ASN A 203 24.40 -4.59 -3.02
CA ASN A 203 23.88 -5.81 -3.64
C ASN A 203 23.04 -6.68 -2.69
N ALA A 204 23.21 -6.50 -1.37
CA ALA A 204 22.48 -7.22 -0.36
C ALA A 204 20.95 -7.19 -0.55
N VAL A 205 20.40 -6.10 -1.13
CA VAL A 205 18.94 -5.97 -1.33
C VAL A 205 18.34 -6.92 -2.35
N TYR A 206 19.15 -7.48 -3.25
CA TYR A 206 18.73 -8.51 -4.21
C TYR A 206 19.42 -9.86 -4.00
N GLU A 207 20.38 -9.95 -3.09
CA GLU A 207 21.05 -11.20 -2.70
C GLU A 207 20.43 -11.84 -1.44
N LEU A 208 19.96 -11.05 -0.47
CA LEU A 208 19.37 -11.55 0.78
C LEU A 208 17.85 -11.60 0.72
N ASN A 209 17.26 -12.71 1.17
CA ASN A 209 15.81 -12.87 1.22
C ASN A 209 15.29 -12.87 2.66
N ALA A 210 14.83 -11.70 3.11
CA ALA A 210 14.28 -11.53 4.47
C ALA A 210 12.95 -12.28 4.76
N SER A 211 12.33 -12.92 3.76
CA SER A 211 11.14 -13.77 3.94
C SER A 211 11.46 -15.26 4.04
N THR A 212 12.66 -15.71 3.64
CA THR A 212 13.06 -17.13 3.65
C THR A 212 14.30 -17.40 4.47
N ASP A 213 15.18 -16.42 4.62
CA ASP A 213 16.48 -16.60 5.25
C ASP A 213 16.41 -16.27 6.75
N ASN A 214 17.19 -16.98 7.54
CA ASN A 214 17.38 -16.63 8.95
C ASN A 214 18.48 -15.58 9.07
N LEU A 215 18.10 -14.30 8.96
CA LEU A 215 19.04 -13.18 9.04
C LEU A 215 19.73 -13.14 10.41
N THR A 216 21.04 -12.87 10.38
CA THR A 216 21.87 -12.79 11.58
C THR A 216 22.33 -11.36 11.87
N GLU A 217 22.62 -11.07 13.14
CA GLU A 217 23.20 -9.76 13.51
C GLU A 217 24.53 -9.47 12.79
N ALA A 218 25.33 -10.51 12.52
CA ALA A 218 26.63 -10.36 11.88
C ALA A 218 26.52 -9.93 10.41
N GLU A 219 25.47 -10.39 9.70
CA GLU A 219 25.16 -9.94 8.35
C GLU A 219 24.64 -8.49 8.37
N LEU A 220 23.64 -8.21 9.21
CA LEU A 220 22.99 -6.90 9.23
C LEU A 220 23.90 -5.75 9.68
N LYS A 221 24.91 -6.01 10.51
CA LYS A 221 25.92 -5.01 10.93
C LYS A 221 26.76 -4.45 9.78
N LYS A 222 26.82 -5.16 8.65
CA LYS A 222 27.60 -4.74 7.47
C LYS A 222 26.77 -3.92 6.49
N LEU A 223 25.46 -3.82 6.71
CA LEU A 223 24.53 -3.21 5.78
C LEU A 223 24.28 -1.74 6.14
N SER A 224 24.08 -0.92 5.11
CA SER A 224 23.66 0.47 5.27
C SER A 224 22.22 0.54 5.81
N LYS A 225 21.82 1.72 6.30
CA LYS A 225 20.44 1.91 6.75
C LYS A 225 19.44 1.76 5.60
N LEU A 226 19.79 2.16 4.38
CA LEU A 226 18.97 1.97 3.19
C LEU A 226 18.78 0.49 2.86
N ASP A 227 19.84 -0.33 2.91
CA ASP A 227 19.76 -1.77 2.70
C ASP A 227 18.73 -2.41 3.63
N LEU A 228 18.83 -2.11 4.93
CA LEU A 228 17.93 -2.64 5.95
C LEU A 228 16.48 -2.21 5.70
N GLN A 229 16.27 -0.96 5.28
CA GLN A 229 14.95 -0.44 4.93
C GLN A 229 14.36 -1.14 3.70
N ILE A 230 15.15 -1.36 2.65
CA ILE A 230 14.67 -2.03 1.43
C ILE A 230 14.39 -3.50 1.73
N LEU A 231 15.28 -4.22 2.42
CA LEU A 231 15.06 -5.61 2.83
C LEU A 231 13.79 -5.77 3.65
N ARG A 232 13.60 -4.90 4.65
CA ARG A 232 12.37 -4.90 5.46
C ARG A 232 11.15 -4.67 4.58
N ASN A 233 11.13 -3.61 3.77
CA ASN A 233 9.96 -3.27 2.98
C ASN A 233 9.68 -4.28 1.84
N THR A 234 10.68 -5.04 1.39
CA THR A 234 10.49 -6.12 0.40
C THR A 234 9.58 -7.21 0.95
N ILE A 235 9.65 -7.52 2.25
CA ILE A 235 8.67 -8.39 2.92
C ILE A 235 7.25 -7.86 2.71
N PHE A 236 7.01 -6.59 3.01
CA PHE A 236 5.70 -5.96 2.88
C PHE A 236 5.23 -5.96 1.41
N ALA A 237 6.13 -5.70 0.47
CA ALA A 237 5.84 -5.71 -0.96
C ALA A 237 5.36 -7.09 -1.46
N ARG A 238 5.97 -8.19 -0.98
CA ARG A 238 5.55 -9.57 -1.29
C ARG A 238 4.15 -9.89 -0.80
N HIS A 239 3.72 -9.26 0.29
CA HIS A 239 2.34 -9.33 0.82
C HIS A 239 1.37 -8.35 0.13
N GLY A 240 1.83 -7.64 -0.90
CA GLY A 240 1.03 -6.70 -1.67
C GLY A 240 0.69 -5.41 -0.93
N TYR A 241 1.54 -4.98 0.01
CA TYR A 241 1.37 -3.73 0.74
C TYR A 241 1.52 -2.51 -0.17
N THR A 242 0.58 -1.56 -0.13
CA THR A 242 0.66 -0.29 -0.87
C THR A 242 1.41 0.78 -0.09
N PHE A 243 2.55 1.26 -0.63
CA PHE A 243 3.42 2.20 0.08
C PHE A 243 2.94 3.66 -0.02
N LYS A 244 2.73 4.31 1.13
CA LYS A 244 2.38 5.73 1.23
C LYS A 244 3.54 6.69 0.96
N LYS A 245 4.77 6.32 1.32
CA LYS A 245 5.93 7.20 1.16
C LYS A 245 6.56 7.04 -0.23
N LYS A 246 6.90 8.17 -0.87
CA LYS A 246 7.55 8.22 -2.19
C LYS A 246 8.86 7.43 -2.21
N ASN A 247 9.68 7.60 -1.17
CA ASN A 247 10.97 6.96 -1.02
C ASN A 247 10.93 5.42 -1.00
N TYR A 248 9.80 4.78 -0.67
CA TYR A 248 9.67 3.32 -0.80
C TYR A 248 9.06 2.93 -2.13
N ARG A 249 8.10 3.71 -2.63
CA ARG A 249 7.49 3.44 -3.92
C ARG A 249 8.50 3.43 -5.07
N GLN A 250 9.52 4.27 -5.03
CA GLN A 250 10.57 4.30 -6.06
C GLN A 250 11.21 2.92 -6.29
N PHE A 251 11.38 2.13 -5.23
CA PHE A 251 12.01 0.82 -5.32
C PHE A 251 11.08 -0.30 -5.77
N PHE A 252 9.76 -0.16 -5.55
CA PHE A 252 8.80 -1.25 -5.78
C PHE A 252 7.86 -1.01 -6.96
N ASN A 253 7.53 0.24 -7.28
CA ASN A 253 6.72 0.55 -8.47
C ASN A 253 7.31 0.02 -9.79
N PRO A 254 8.63 0.03 -10.04
CA PRO A 254 9.17 -0.55 -11.28
C PRO A 254 9.27 -2.09 -11.23
N VAL A 255 9.00 -2.72 -10.08
CA VAL A 255 9.15 -4.17 -9.91
C VAL A 255 7.96 -4.90 -10.50
N GLU A 256 8.23 -5.82 -11.43
CA GLU A 256 7.20 -6.48 -12.24
C GLU A 256 6.28 -7.41 -11.43
N TRP A 257 6.84 -8.14 -10.47
CA TRP A 257 6.09 -9.03 -9.60
C TRP A 257 5.30 -8.31 -8.50
N TYR A 258 5.60 -7.02 -8.24
CA TYR A 258 4.94 -6.26 -7.19
C TYR A 258 3.51 -5.87 -7.60
N VAL A 259 2.54 -6.20 -6.75
CA VAL A 259 1.12 -5.91 -6.96
C VAL A 259 0.55 -5.28 -5.67
N PRO A 260 0.26 -3.97 -5.65
CA PRO A 260 -0.31 -3.32 -4.47
C PRO A 260 -1.79 -3.70 -4.31
N ILE A 261 -2.17 -4.42 -3.26
CA ILE A 261 -3.55 -4.89 -3.04
C ILE A 261 -4.13 -4.53 -1.67
N SER A 262 -3.32 -4.00 -0.74
CA SER A 262 -3.80 -3.66 0.59
C SER A 262 -2.94 -2.61 1.27
N SER A 263 -3.58 -1.73 2.05
CA SER A 263 -2.90 -0.82 2.98
C SER A 263 -2.68 -1.45 4.36
N ASN A 264 -3.18 -2.68 4.59
CA ASN A 264 -3.01 -3.44 5.82
C ASN A 264 -2.61 -4.90 5.52
N ILE A 265 -1.54 -5.36 6.16
CA ILE A 265 -1.06 -6.75 6.08
C ILE A 265 -0.97 -7.43 7.45
N ASP A 266 -1.62 -6.86 8.47
CA ASP A 266 -1.68 -7.39 9.82
C ASP A 266 -2.17 -8.85 9.80
N GLY A 267 -1.48 -9.71 10.53
CA GLY A 267 -1.78 -11.14 10.60
C GLY A 267 -1.40 -11.96 9.37
N LYS A 268 -0.84 -11.35 8.30
CA LYS A 268 -0.37 -12.09 7.11
C LYS A 268 1.10 -12.53 7.19
N LEU A 269 1.88 -11.86 8.02
CA LEU A 269 3.32 -12.09 8.16
C LEU A 269 3.61 -13.42 8.86
N THR A 270 4.58 -14.17 8.33
CA THR A 270 5.05 -15.41 8.96
C THR A 270 5.83 -15.13 10.25
N ALA A 271 6.03 -16.18 11.08
CA ALA A 271 6.85 -16.05 12.28
C ALA A 271 8.30 -15.64 11.96
N LEU A 272 8.87 -16.16 10.87
CA LEU A 272 10.21 -15.81 10.40
C LEU A 272 10.28 -14.34 9.95
N GLU A 273 9.31 -13.88 9.17
CA GLU A 273 9.24 -12.48 8.74
C GLU A 273 9.12 -11.54 9.93
N ASN A 274 8.25 -11.83 10.90
CA ASN A 274 8.14 -11.01 12.12
C ASN A 274 9.46 -10.95 12.90
N LYS A 275 10.17 -12.08 13.04
CA LYS A 275 11.50 -12.13 13.65
C LYS A 275 12.51 -11.27 12.87
N ASN A 276 12.57 -11.41 11.56
CA ASN A 276 13.49 -10.66 10.70
C ASN A 276 13.16 -9.17 10.67
N ILE A 277 11.88 -8.78 10.63
CA ILE A 277 11.43 -7.38 10.70
C ILE A 277 11.89 -6.76 12.01
N ALA A 278 11.70 -7.44 13.15
CA ALA A 278 12.15 -6.93 14.44
C ALA A 278 13.67 -6.73 14.48
N LEU A 279 14.42 -7.66 13.89
CA LEU A 279 15.87 -7.58 13.80
C LEU A 279 16.33 -6.43 12.89
N LEU A 280 15.79 -6.32 11.68
CA LEU A 280 16.06 -5.23 10.74
C LEU A 280 15.77 -3.87 11.37
N GLN A 281 14.61 -3.71 12.01
CA GLN A 281 14.22 -2.48 12.73
C GLN A 281 15.17 -2.13 13.87
N LYS A 282 15.74 -3.13 14.57
CA LYS A 282 16.76 -2.89 15.61
C LYS A 282 18.01 -2.27 15.00
N PHE A 283 18.50 -2.81 13.87
CA PHE A 283 19.72 -2.31 13.22
C PHE A 283 19.51 -0.98 12.49
N GLU A 284 18.34 -0.73 11.92
CA GLU A 284 17.99 0.56 11.28
C GLU A 284 18.14 1.78 12.20
N LYS A 285 18.08 1.58 13.52
CA LYS A 285 18.25 2.66 14.52
C LYS A 285 19.68 3.16 14.63
N TYR A 286 20.66 2.32 14.30
CA TYR A 286 22.08 2.60 14.52
C TYR A 286 22.90 2.57 13.23
N ALA A 287 22.38 1.96 12.16
CA ALA A 287 23.02 1.99 10.85
C ALA A 287 23.03 3.41 10.28
N GLU A 288 24.12 3.72 9.58
CA GLU A 288 24.29 4.98 8.84
C GLU A 288 24.25 4.71 7.34
N ASP A 289 24.03 5.78 6.58
CA ASP A 289 24.07 5.76 5.12
C ASP A 289 25.28 6.56 4.64
N ASN A 290 25.92 6.07 3.58
CA ASN A 290 26.89 6.85 2.84
C ASN A 290 26.16 7.64 1.77
N TYR A 291 26.55 8.91 1.62
CA TYR A 291 25.93 9.86 0.70
C TYR A 291 26.95 10.33 -0.32
N ASP A 292 26.69 10.11 -1.60
CA ASP A 292 27.57 10.47 -2.72
C ASP A 292 26.78 11.20 -3.84
N THR A 293 27.49 11.87 -4.75
CA THR A 293 26.87 12.74 -5.78
C THR A 293 26.34 11.97 -7.01
N PHE A 294 26.65 10.68 -7.14
CA PHE A 294 26.32 9.88 -8.32
C PHE A 294 25.35 8.73 -8.05
N GLY A 295 24.93 8.53 -6.79
CA GLY A 295 24.21 7.34 -6.36
C GLY A 295 24.96 6.04 -6.65
N ARG A 296 26.29 6.03 -6.56
CA ARG A 296 27.14 4.87 -6.97
C ARG A 296 28.01 4.32 -5.84
#